data_AF-A0A1I9Y2Z7-F1
#
_entry.id   AF-A0A1I9Y2Z7-F1
#
_cell.length_a   1.000
_cell.length_b   1.000
_cell.length_c   1.000
_cell.angle_alpha   90.00
_cell.angle_beta   90.00
_cell.angle_gamma   90.00
#
_symmetry.space_group_name_H-M   'P 1'
#
loop_
_entity.id
_entity.type
_entity.pdbx_description
1 polymer ?
#
loop_
_entity_poly.entity_id
_entity_poly.type
_entity_poly.pdbx_seq_one_letter_code
_entity_poly.pdbx_strand_id
1 'polypeptide(L)' 'MTPLKFAVLPALLALSLCQTTTAGTVSSASLQASFVIREACTIHAHRAQAQVQCSHDTPYLMQRQVTPSGASLVTVSF' A
#
# COMPACT_ATOMS: atom_id res chain seq x y z
N MET A 1 -4.68 -57.02 -47.67
CA MET A 1 -5.19 -57.10 -46.28
C MET A 1 -4.22 -56.32 -45.40
N THR A 2 -4.68 -55.21 -44.83
CA THR A 2 -3.88 -54.10 -44.29
C THR A 2 -3.46 -54.32 -42.83
N PRO A 3 -2.16 -54.28 -42.48
CA PRO A 3 -1.68 -54.38 -41.10
C PRO A 3 -1.60 -53.02 -40.36
N LEU A 4 -2.37 -52.00 -40.78
CA LEU A 4 -2.24 -50.64 -40.24
C LEU A 4 -3.04 -50.38 -38.94
N LYS A 5 -3.80 -51.35 -38.43
CA LYS A 5 -4.78 -51.10 -37.35
C LYS A 5 -4.22 -51.19 -35.92
N PHE A 6 -2.97 -51.62 -35.71
CA PHE A 6 -2.42 -51.86 -34.37
C PHE A 6 -1.37 -50.83 -33.88
N ALA A 7 -0.94 -49.88 -34.72
CA ALA A 7 0.11 -48.92 -34.33
C ALA A 7 -0.42 -47.61 -33.69
N VAL A 8 -1.75 -47.41 -33.64
CA VAL A 8 -2.34 -46.11 -33.22
C VAL A 8 -2.56 -46.03 -31.71
N LEU A 9 -2.73 -47.15 -31.02
CA LEU A 9 -2.97 -47.18 -29.56
C LEU A 9 -1.79 -46.64 -28.71
N PRO A 10 -0.52 -47.01 -28.99
CA PRO A 10 0.62 -46.50 -28.20
C PRO A 10 0.84 -44.99 -28.38
N ALA A 11 0.56 -44.47 -29.58
CA ALA A 11 0.71 -43.06 -29.89
C ALA A 11 -0.30 -42.19 -29.12
N LEU A 12 -1.56 -42.66 -29.02
CA LEU A 12 -2.60 -41.96 -28.25
C LEU A 12 -2.34 -42.00 -26.74
N LEU A 13 -1.76 -43.10 -26.22
CA LEU A 13 -1.36 -43.16 -24.81
C LEU A 13 -0.21 -42.17 -24.49
N ALA A 14 0.80 -42.07 -25.36
CA ALA A 14 1.90 -41.12 -25.19
C ALA A 14 1.43 -39.65 -25.20
N LEU A 15 0.46 -39.31 -26.05
CA LEU A 15 -0.19 -38.00 -26.07
C LEU A 15 -0.95 -37.70 -24.75
N SER A 16 -1.59 -38.71 -24.16
CA SER A 16 -2.32 -38.57 -22.89
C SER A 16 -1.40 -38.40 -21.67
N LEU A 17 -0.22 -39.03 -21.67
CA LEU A 17 0.77 -38.96 -20.59
C LEU A 17 1.58 -37.67 -20.61
N CYS A 18 1.77 -37.04 -21.77
CA CYS A 18 2.41 -35.73 -21.89
C CYS A 18 1.54 -34.56 -21.40
N GLN A 19 0.24 -34.78 -21.14
CA GLN A 19 -0.65 -33.75 -20.59
C GLN A 19 -0.70 -33.75 -19.05
N THR A 20 -0.08 -34.72 -18.38
CA THR A 20 -0.17 -34.89 -16.91
C THR A 20 0.87 -34.13 -16.08
N THR A 21 1.63 -33.21 -16.67
CA THR A 21 2.64 -32.39 -15.94
C THR A 21 2.29 -30.91 -15.95
N THR A 22 1.17 -30.54 -15.32
CA THR A 22 0.94 -29.16 -14.84
C THR A 22 0.35 -29.14 -13.42
N ALA A 23 0.81 -30.04 -12.56
CA ALA A 23 0.56 -29.94 -11.13
C ALA A 23 1.77 -29.27 -10.46
N GLY A 24 1.64 -27.98 -10.14
CA GLY A 24 2.50 -27.35 -9.15
C GLY A 24 3.48 -26.30 -9.66
N THR A 25 3.03 -25.32 -10.44
CA THR A 25 3.67 -24.00 -10.37
C THR A 25 3.06 -23.27 -9.17
N VAL A 26 3.67 -23.44 -7.99
CA VAL A 26 3.36 -22.60 -6.83
C VAL A 26 3.84 -21.20 -7.20
N SER A 27 2.92 -20.36 -7.69
CA SER A 27 3.24 -18.99 -8.07
C SER A 27 3.44 -18.18 -6.79
N SER A 28 4.71 -18.06 -6.37
CA SER A 28 5.10 -17.18 -5.29
C SER A 28 5.13 -15.75 -5.82
N ALA A 29 4.04 -15.00 -5.64
CA ALA A 29 4.01 -13.56 -5.89
C ALA A 29 4.46 -12.83 -4.62
N SER A 30 5.57 -12.09 -4.70
CA SER A 30 5.96 -11.14 -3.64
C SER A 30 5.27 -9.80 -3.90
N LEU A 31 4.53 -9.31 -2.91
CA LEU A 31 3.91 -7.99 -2.95
C LEU A 31 4.72 -7.04 -2.08
N GLN A 32 5.44 -6.12 -2.71
CA GLN A 32 6.14 -5.06 -2.01
C GLN A 32 5.21 -3.84 -1.90
N ALA A 33 4.64 -3.64 -0.72
CA ALA A 33 3.84 -2.46 -0.40
C ALA A 33 4.68 -1.48 0.42
N SER A 34 4.73 -0.22 -0.02
CA SER A 34 5.29 0.89 0.75
C SER A 34 4.15 1.78 1.19
N PHE A 35 4.10 2.08 2.48
CA PHE A 35 3.12 2.99 3.06
C PHE A 35 3.86 4.25 3.52
N VAL A 36 3.36 5.41 3.10
CA VAL A 36 3.84 6.69 3.61
C VAL A 36 2.86 7.14 4.68
N ILE A 37 3.30 7.13 5.93
CA ILE A 37 2.51 7.67 7.05
C ILE A 37 2.60 9.19 6.95
N ARG A 38 1.47 9.83 6.62
CA ARG A 38 1.37 11.28 6.64
C ARG A 38 0.93 11.73 8.02
N GLU A 39 1.78 12.55 8.61
CA GLU A 39 1.50 13.30 9.82
C GLU A 39 0.38 14.32 9.57
N ALA A 40 -0.56 14.44 10.49
CA ALA A 40 -1.64 15.42 10.42
C ALA A 40 -1.81 16.13 11.77
N CYS A 41 -1.67 17.45 11.75
CA CYS A 41 -1.90 18.31 12.91
C CYS A 41 -3.08 19.25 12.65
N THR A 42 -3.95 19.39 13.64
CA THR A 42 -5.09 20.30 13.63
C THR A 42 -4.81 21.47 14.57
N ILE A 43 -5.07 22.69 14.10
CA ILE A 43 -4.92 23.90 14.89
C ILE A 43 -6.31 24.37 15.32
N HIS A 44 -6.58 24.30 16.62
CA HIS A 44 -7.81 24.83 17.22
C HIS A 44 -7.54 26.22 17.77
N ALA A 45 -8.19 27.25 17.20
CA ALA A 45 -8.11 28.62 17.67
C ALA A 45 -9.47 29.07 18.24
N HIS A 46 -9.52 29.34 19.55
CA HIS A 46 -10.70 29.87 20.23
C HIS A 46 -10.37 31.16 20.97
N ARG A 47 -10.95 32.28 20.49
CA ARG A 47 -10.87 33.65 21.04
C ARG A 47 -9.46 34.16 21.34
N ALA A 48 -8.81 33.66 22.39
CA ALA A 48 -7.50 34.08 22.89
C ALA A 48 -6.50 32.92 23.06
N GLN A 49 -6.92 31.68 22.79
CA GLN A 49 -6.09 30.50 22.91
C GLN A 49 -6.03 29.77 21.58
N ALA A 50 -4.85 29.25 21.28
CA ALA A 50 -4.63 28.34 20.18
C ALA A 50 -4.00 27.07 20.76
N GLN A 51 -4.43 25.93 20.25
CA GLN A 51 -3.91 24.62 20.61
C GLN A 51 -3.63 23.86 19.31
N VAL A 52 -2.49 23.18 19.27
CA VAL A 52 -2.14 22.27 18.18
C VAL A 52 -2.36 20.86 18.69
N GLN A 53 -3.07 20.06 17.91
CA GLN A 53 -3.27 18.64 18.20
C GLN A 53 -2.74 17.84 17.01
N CYS A 54 -1.64 17.13 17.23
CA CYS A 54 -1.02 16.26 16.22
C CYS A 54 -1.44 14.81 16.44
N SER A 55 -1.51 14.04 15.34
CA SER A 55 -1.84 12.62 15.37
C SER A 55 -0.74 11.78 16.05
N HIS A 56 0.50 12.26 16.00
CA HIS A 56 1.69 11.69 16.61
C HIS A 56 2.43 12.76 17.44
N ASP A 57 3.47 12.35 18.19
CA ASP A 57 4.36 13.24 18.97
C ASP A 57 5.31 14.05 18.06
N THR A 58 4.71 14.81 17.16
CA THR A 58 5.45 15.63 16.20
C THR A 58 5.88 16.91 16.89
N PRO A 59 7.18 17.24 16.85
CA PRO A 59 7.66 18.47 17.44
C PRO A 59 7.04 19.64 16.68
N TYR A 60 6.44 20.58 17.42
CA TYR A 60 5.96 21.83 16.87
C TYR A 60 6.33 22.97 17.82
N LEU A 61 6.51 24.16 17.23
CA LEU A 61 6.72 25.38 17.98
C LEU A 61 5.52 26.31 17.76
N MET A 62 4.94 26.79 18.88
CA MET A 62 3.83 27.74 18.85
C MET A 62 4.30 29.10 19.37
N GLN A 63 4.29 30.12 18.51
CA GLN A 63 4.63 31.49 18.87
C GLN A 63 3.38 32.37 18.83
N ARG A 64 3.14 33.12 19.92
CA ARG A 64 2.03 34.07 20.01
C ARG A 64 2.58 35.48 19.97
N GLN A 65 2.06 36.30 19.05
CA GLN A 65 2.43 37.69 18.90
C GLN A 65 1.19 38.58 19.00
N VAL A 66 1.32 39.70 19.71
CA VAL A 66 0.31 40.76 19.72
C VAL A 66 0.67 41.75 18.62
N THR A 67 -0.23 41.93 17.66
CA THR A 67 -0.01 42.90 16.59
C THR A 67 -0.32 44.33 17.08
N PRO A 68 0.28 45.37 16.48
CA PRO A 68 0.05 46.77 16.86
C PRO A 68 -1.42 47.21 16.77
N SER A 69 -2.22 46.54 15.92
CA SER A 69 -3.66 46.76 15.78
C SER A 69 -4.50 46.07 16.87
N GLY A 70 -3.86 45.39 17.84
CA GLY A 70 -4.54 44.67 18.91
C GLY A 70 -5.02 43.27 18.52
N ALA A 71 -4.78 42.80 17.29
CA ALA A 71 -5.10 41.43 16.90
C ALA A 71 -4.05 40.45 17.44
N SER A 72 -4.49 39.25 17.84
CA SER A 72 -3.59 38.16 18.25
C SER A 72 -3.21 37.32 17.03
N LEU A 73 -1.92 37.21 16.76
CA LEU A 73 -1.35 36.35 15.73
C LEU A 73 -0.74 35.12 16.40
N VAL A 74 -1.02 33.94 15.85
CA VAL A 74 -0.39 32.68 16.27
C VAL A 74 0.29 32.06 15.07
N THR A 75 1.59 31.83 15.20
CA THR A 75 2.40 31.13 14.20
C THR A 75 2.70 29.73 14.71
N VAL A 76 2.45 28.72 13.86
CA VAL A 76 2.76 27.32 14.14
C VAL A 76 3.79 26.86 13.11
N SER A 77 4.91 26.32 13.57
CA SER A 77 5.95 25.72 12.72
C SER A 77 6.19 24.27 13.12
N PHE A 78 6.39 23.41 12.12
CA PHE A 78 6.64 21.97 12.22
C PHE A 78 8.08 21.67 11.80
#